data_AF-A0A4D4JPT2-F1
#
_entry.id   AF-A0A4D4JPT2-F1
#
_cell.length_a   1.000
_cell.length_b   1.000
_cell.length_c   1.000
_cell.angle_alpha   90.00
_cell.angle_beta   90.00
_cell.angle_gamma   90.00
#
_symmetry.space_group_name_H-M   'P 1'
#
loop_
_entity.id
_entity.type
_entity.pdbx_description
1 polymer ?
#
loop_
_entity_poly.entity_id
_entity_poly.type
_entity_poly.pdbx_seq_one_letter_code
_entity_poly.pdbx_strand_id
1 'polypeptide(L)'
;MALARPVYLAYELDRFRVISFADLENNSISQKPSSISNPSWTGPAAIAIRVAQPDDPDYLDQVSLSISGLEPVFRPDRWESYENQRDLILKKSHTIDALIKKYPESKESIELILKNIDATKEEINWLPMQSRKSTSWVVLVSKKNAAILGFLPYDGF
;
A
#
# COMPACT_ATOMS: atom_id res chain seq x y z
N MET A 1 -20.47 10.08 -7.80
CA MET A 1 -19.29 10.21 -6.92
C MET A 1 -18.83 8.89 -6.26
N ALA A 2 -19.56 7.75 -6.40
CA ALA A 2 -19.18 6.47 -5.79
C ALA A 2 -17.94 5.78 -6.38
N LEU A 3 -17.62 6.05 -7.66
CA LEU A 3 -16.54 5.40 -8.40
C LEU A 3 -15.12 5.67 -7.86
N ALA A 4 -14.90 6.82 -7.19
CA ALA A 4 -13.60 7.21 -6.65
C ALA A 4 -13.35 6.73 -5.21
N ARG A 5 -14.30 6.00 -4.61
CA ARG A 5 -14.17 5.52 -3.23
C ARG A 5 -13.04 4.48 -3.13
N PRO A 6 -12.03 4.69 -2.27
CA PRO A 6 -11.04 3.67 -1.96
C PRO A 6 -11.71 2.45 -1.31
N VAL A 7 -11.35 1.26 -1.80
CA VAL A 7 -11.85 -0.03 -1.30
C VAL A 7 -10.72 -0.88 -0.76
N TYR A 8 -9.54 -0.86 -1.38
CA TYR A 8 -8.37 -1.55 -0.87
C TYR A 8 -7.14 -0.65 -0.82
N LEU A 9 -6.28 -0.90 0.16
CA LEU A 9 -4.93 -0.38 0.24
C LEU A 9 -3.99 -1.58 0.10
N ALA A 10 -3.40 -1.73 -1.09
CA ALA A 10 -2.66 -2.90 -1.47
C ALA A 10 -1.15 -2.64 -1.38
N TYR A 11 -0.42 -3.44 -0.62
CA TYR A 11 1.05 -3.43 -0.67
C TYR A 11 1.53 -4.18 -1.92
N GLU A 12 2.35 -3.53 -2.74
CA GLU A 12 2.92 -4.07 -3.97
C GLU A 12 4.42 -3.69 -4.03
N LEU A 13 5.30 -4.69 -3.88
CA LEU A 13 6.77 -4.61 -3.94
C LEU A 13 7.46 -3.70 -2.91
N ASP A 14 7.19 -2.40 -2.98
CA ASP A 14 7.86 -1.34 -2.22
C ASP A 14 6.93 -0.16 -1.89
N ARG A 15 5.66 -0.22 -2.28
CA ARG A 15 4.70 0.87 -2.13
C ARG A 15 3.31 0.36 -1.81
N PHE A 16 2.48 1.27 -1.35
CA PHE A 16 1.04 1.05 -1.29
C PHE A 16 0.35 1.59 -2.53
N ARG A 17 -0.63 0.83 -3.04
CA ARG A 17 -1.49 1.19 -4.16
C ARG A 17 -2.93 1.28 -3.66
N VAL A 18 -3.61 2.37 -3.97
CA VAL A 18 -5.05 2.51 -3.68
C VAL A 18 -5.84 1.91 -4.83
N ILE A 19 -6.69 0.93 -4.50
CA ILE A 19 -7.68 0.36 -5.40
C ILE A 19 -9.03 0.99 -5.05
N SER A 20 -9.69 1.60 -6.02
CA SER A 20 -11.02 2.20 -5.92
C SER A 20 -12.10 1.27 -6.45
N PHE A 21 -13.36 1.56 -6.15
CA PHE A 21 -14.47 0.74 -6.67
C PHE A 21 -14.47 0.65 -8.21
N ALA A 22 -14.13 1.73 -8.90
CA ALA A 22 -14.02 1.76 -10.36
C ALA A 22 -12.89 0.86 -10.92
N ASP A 23 -11.87 0.57 -10.12
CA ASP A 23 -10.82 -0.40 -10.50
C ASP A 23 -11.37 -1.83 -10.52
N LEU A 24 -12.44 -2.12 -9.77
CA LEU A 24 -13.00 -3.45 -9.63
C LEU A 24 -14.09 -3.77 -10.65
N GLU A 25 -14.78 -2.77 -11.21
CA GLU A 25 -15.83 -3.03 -12.21
C GLU A 25 -15.29 -3.69 -13.48
N ASN A 26 -14.00 -3.48 -13.80
CA ASN A 26 -13.35 -4.03 -14.98
C ASN A 26 -12.57 -5.34 -14.72
N ASN A 27 -12.38 -5.70 -13.45
CA ASN A 27 -11.56 -6.85 -13.05
C ASN A 27 -12.46 -7.85 -12.33
N SER A 28 -12.46 -9.12 -12.72
CA SER A 28 -13.34 -10.12 -12.11
C SER A 28 -13.03 -10.33 -10.62
N ILE A 29 -13.62 -9.50 -9.76
CA ILE A 29 -13.53 -9.58 -8.28
C ILE A 29 -13.89 -10.97 -7.76
N SER A 30 -14.63 -11.74 -8.55
CA SER A 30 -14.95 -13.16 -8.33
C SER A 30 -13.72 -14.07 -8.20
N GLN A 31 -12.55 -13.68 -8.72
CA GLN A 31 -11.30 -14.45 -8.61
C GLN A 31 -10.54 -14.16 -7.31
N LYS A 32 -11.03 -13.22 -6.48
CA LYS A 32 -10.44 -12.89 -5.19
C LYS A 32 -10.44 -14.11 -4.26
N PRO A 33 -9.30 -14.45 -3.62
CA PRO A 33 -9.26 -15.51 -2.61
C PRO A 33 -10.24 -15.26 -1.47
N SER A 34 -10.79 -16.34 -0.91
CA SER A 34 -11.73 -16.30 0.22
C SER A 34 -11.13 -15.69 1.48
N SER A 35 -9.80 -15.75 1.64
CA SER A 35 -9.06 -15.13 2.74
C SER A 35 -9.08 -13.60 2.69
N ILE A 36 -9.42 -12.99 1.56
CA ILE A 36 -9.48 -11.53 1.44
C ILE A 36 -10.85 -11.06 1.88
N SER A 37 -10.90 -10.27 2.94
CA SER A 37 -12.15 -9.65 3.39
C SER A 37 -12.69 -8.65 2.37
N ASN A 38 -14.01 -8.52 2.34
CA ASN A 38 -14.65 -7.45 1.59
C ASN A 38 -14.41 -6.10 2.31
N PRO A 39 -14.31 -5.00 1.55
CA PRO A 39 -14.00 -3.70 2.12
C PRO A 39 -15.18 -3.16 2.93
N SER A 40 -14.90 -2.58 4.09
CA SER A 40 -15.91 -1.92 4.93
C SER A 40 -16.32 -0.56 4.36
N TRP A 41 -17.48 -0.05 4.78
CA TRP A 41 -17.87 1.34 4.51
C TRP A 41 -16.97 2.37 5.20
N THR A 42 -16.30 1.98 6.28
CA THR A 42 -15.48 2.85 7.13
C THR A 42 -14.07 3.13 6.59
N GLY A 43 -13.63 2.41 5.55
CA GLY A 43 -12.31 2.62 4.96
C GLY A 43 -11.85 1.46 4.10
N PRO A 44 -10.71 1.63 3.39
CA PRO A 44 -10.15 0.58 2.57
C PRO A 44 -9.64 -0.58 3.44
N ALA A 45 -9.83 -1.82 2.97
CA ALA A 45 -9.19 -2.98 3.59
C ALA A 45 -7.73 -3.08 3.14
N ALA A 46 -6.82 -3.40 4.07
CA ALA A 46 -5.42 -3.65 3.75
C ALA A 46 -5.26 -5.04 3.14
N ILE A 47 -4.54 -5.13 2.03
CA ILE A 47 -4.18 -6.39 1.35
C ILE A 47 -2.72 -6.32 0.90
N ALA A 48 -2.17 -7.45 0.49
CA ALA A 48 -0.89 -7.51 -0.21
C ALA A 48 -1.07 -8.14 -1.60
N ILE A 49 -0.13 -7.85 -2.50
CA ILE A 49 -0.12 -8.36 -3.86
C ILE A 49 1.02 -9.36 -4.01
N ARG A 50 0.69 -10.58 -4.41
CA ARG A 50 1.65 -11.60 -4.76
C ARG A 50 2.22 -11.29 -6.14
N VAL A 51 3.38 -10.67 -6.15
CA VAL A 51 4.12 -10.39 -7.39
C VAL A 51 4.94 -11.62 -7.76
N ALA A 52 4.95 -11.92 -9.06
CA ALA A 52 5.67 -13.06 -9.61
C ALA A 52 7.16 -12.97 -9.28
N GLN A 53 7.72 -14.07 -8.80
CA GLN A 53 9.13 -14.24 -8.51
C GLN A 53 9.83 -14.97 -9.67
N PRO A 54 11.14 -14.73 -9.91
CA PRO A 54 11.86 -15.36 -11.02
C PRO A 54 11.84 -16.90 -11.03
N ASP A 55 11.59 -17.52 -9.88
CA ASP A 55 11.46 -18.97 -9.70
C ASP A 55 10.03 -19.51 -9.90
N ASP A 56 9.03 -18.63 -10.09
CA ASP A 56 7.66 -19.04 -10.39
C ASP A 56 7.58 -19.68 -11.80
N PRO A 57 6.90 -20.84 -11.96
CA PRO A 57 6.73 -21.48 -13.26
C PRO A 57 6.04 -20.61 -14.33
N ASP A 58 5.20 -19.67 -13.90
CA ASP A 58 4.46 -18.74 -14.77
C ASP A 58 5.08 -17.34 -14.84
N TYR A 59 6.30 -17.12 -14.31
CA TYR A 59 6.93 -15.80 -14.18
C TYR A 59 6.89 -14.97 -15.47
N LEU A 60 7.29 -15.55 -16.61
CA LEU A 60 7.34 -14.83 -17.90
C LEU A 60 5.94 -14.40 -18.36
N ASP A 61 4.93 -15.23 -18.16
CA ASP A 61 3.54 -14.90 -18.49
C ASP A 61 3.05 -13.75 -17.60
N GLN A 62 3.38 -13.78 -16.30
CA GLN A 62 3.03 -12.72 -15.36
C GLN A 62 3.67 -11.37 -15.71
N VAL A 63 4.94 -11.39 -16.11
CA VAL A 63 5.66 -10.21 -16.58
C VAL A 63 5.03 -9.69 -17.87
N SER A 64 4.71 -10.57 -18.83
CA SER A 64 4.08 -10.20 -20.10
C SER A 64 2.71 -9.51 -19.89
N LEU A 65 1.89 -10.01 -18.96
CA LEU A 65 0.63 -9.38 -18.59
C LEU A 65 0.83 -7.97 -18.03
N SER A 66 1.84 -7.80 -17.18
CA SER A 66 2.17 -6.49 -16.59
C SER A 66 2.62 -5.49 -17.66
N ILE A 67 3.46 -5.93 -18.61
CA ILE A 67 3.90 -5.12 -19.77
C ILE A 67 2.72 -4.74 -20.66
N SER A 68 1.72 -5.61 -20.76
CA SER A 68 0.49 -5.37 -21.53
C SER A 68 -0.50 -4.44 -20.82
N GLY A 69 -0.14 -3.91 -19.63
CA GLY A 69 -0.95 -2.98 -18.85
C GLY A 69 -1.87 -3.65 -17.82
N LEU A 70 -1.82 -4.98 -17.68
CA LEU A 70 -2.58 -5.71 -16.66
C LEU A 70 -1.72 -5.93 -15.41
N GLU A 71 -1.58 -4.86 -14.63
CA GLU A 71 -0.74 -4.86 -13.42
C GLU A 71 -1.24 -5.84 -12.34
N PRO A 72 -0.35 -6.49 -11.55
CA PRO A 72 -0.70 -7.41 -10.47
C PRO A 72 -1.70 -6.84 -9.45
N VAL A 73 -1.57 -5.57 -9.08
CA VAL A 73 -2.50 -4.92 -8.15
C VAL A 73 -3.97 -4.99 -8.58
N PHE A 74 -4.25 -4.97 -9.89
CA PHE A 74 -5.61 -5.00 -10.42
C PHE A 74 -6.12 -6.42 -10.72
N ARG A 75 -5.34 -7.45 -10.36
CA ARG A 75 -5.66 -8.85 -10.60
C ARG A 75 -6.04 -9.56 -9.30
N PRO A 76 -7.35 -9.78 -9.01
CA PRO A 76 -7.79 -10.31 -7.73
C PRO A 76 -7.23 -11.69 -7.37
N ASP A 77 -6.87 -12.51 -8.37
CA ASP A 77 -6.20 -13.81 -8.18
C ASP A 77 -4.80 -13.67 -7.54
N ARG A 78 -4.17 -12.49 -7.66
CA ARG A 78 -2.86 -12.17 -7.09
C ARG A 78 -2.95 -11.58 -5.69
N TRP A 79 -4.15 -11.36 -5.14
CA TRP A 79 -4.29 -10.77 -3.82
C TRP A 79 -4.01 -11.78 -2.72
N GLU A 80 -3.42 -11.33 -1.62
CA GLU A 80 -3.20 -12.13 -0.42
C GLU A 80 -3.37 -11.29 0.86
N SER A 81 -3.35 -11.97 2.01
CA SER A 81 -3.48 -11.30 3.31
C SER A 81 -2.35 -10.30 3.51
N TYR A 82 -2.67 -9.11 4.01
CA TYR A 82 -1.68 -8.09 4.35
C TYR A 82 -0.60 -8.64 5.31
N GLU A 83 -1.04 -9.49 6.23
CA GLU A 83 -0.25 -10.20 7.23
C GLU A 83 0.91 -10.99 6.62
N ASN A 84 0.72 -11.57 5.42
CA ASN A 84 1.72 -12.43 4.77
C ASN A 84 2.96 -11.66 4.34
N GLN A 85 2.87 -10.33 4.17
CA GLN A 85 3.98 -9.51 3.67
C GLN A 85 4.50 -8.50 4.71
N ARG A 86 4.16 -8.63 5.99
CA ARG A 86 4.64 -7.70 7.05
C ARG A 86 6.16 -7.55 7.06
N ASP A 87 6.90 -8.65 6.91
CA ASP A 87 8.37 -8.61 6.90
C ASP A 87 8.91 -7.85 5.69
N LEU A 88 8.30 -8.01 4.52
CA LEU A 88 8.66 -7.27 3.30
C LEU A 88 8.33 -5.79 3.45
N ILE A 89 7.16 -5.46 3.99
CA ILE A 89 6.74 -4.08 4.27
C ILE A 89 7.76 -3.40 5.17
N LEU A 90 8.13 -4.03 6.30
CA LEU A 90 9.12 -3.48 7.22
C LEU A 90 10.49 -3.34 6.55
N LYS A 91 10.93 -4.36 5.79
CA LYS A 91 12.21 -4.35 5.07
C LYS A 91 12.31 -3.25 4.02
N LYS A 92 11.20 -2.90 3.36
CA LYS A 92 11.14 -1.88 2.30
C LYS A 92 10.80 -0.49 2.82
N SER A 93 10.36 -0.39 4.07
CA SER A 93 9.97 0.87 4.66
C SER A 93 11.15 1.77 5.03
N HIS A 94 10.89 3.07 5.00
CA HIS A 94 11.86 4.12 5.30
C HIS A 94 11.61 4.70 6.70
N THR A 95 12.65 5.20 7.35
CA THR A 95 12.53 5.85 8.66
C THR A 95 11.87 7.21 8.55
N ILE A 96 11.18 7.64 9.60
CA ILE A 96 10.63 9.01 9.68
C ILE A 96 11.70 10.09 9.50
N ASP A 97 12.92 9.87 10.01
CA ASP A 97 14.03 10.82 9.81
C ASP A 97 14.35 11.02 8.32
N ALA A 98 14.18 9.99 7.47
CA ALA A 98 14.36 10.13 6.02
C ALA A 98 13.30 11.07 5.40
N LEU A 99 12.06 11.03 5.90
CA LEU A 99 10.99 11.93 5.44
C LEU A 99 11.25 13.37 5.90
N ILE A 100 11.63 13.56 7.16
CA ILE A 100 11.98 14.87 7.72
C ILE A 100 13.18 15.47 6.97
N LYS A 101 14.17 14.65 6.60
CA LYS A 101 15.31 15.10 5.79
C LYS A 101 14.88 15.56 4.39
N LYS A 102 13.88 14.91 3.80
CA LYS A 102 13.32 15.30 2.49
C LYS A 102 12.48 16.58 2.57
N TYR A 103 11.79 16.80 3.71
CA TYR A 103 10.90 17.94 3.97
C TYR A 103 11.24 18.65 5.29
N PRO A 104 12.40 19.32 5.40
CA PRO A 104 12.85 19.93 6.65
C PRO A 104 11.89 21.01 7.17
N GLU A 105 11.23 21.74 6.28
CA GLU A 105 10.21 22.76 6.61
C GLU A 105 8.96 22.16 7.25
N SER A 106 8.72 20.86 7.04
CA SER A 106 7.55 20.14 7.56
C SER A 106 7.82 19.40 8.86
N LYS A 107 9.05 19.49 9.42
CA LYS A 107 9.47 18.74 10.60
C LYS A 107 8.48 18.85 11.76
N GLU A 108 8.14 20.07 12.17
CA GLU A 108 7.24 20.31 13.31
C GLU A 108 5.84 19.73 13.09
N SER A 109 5.34 19.82 11.85
CA SER A 109 4.03 19.26 11.48
C SER A 109 4.05 17.73 11.51
N ILE A 110 5.11 17.10 11.01
CA ILE A 110 5.30 15.65 11.08
C ILE A 110 5.36 15.20 12.55
N GLU A 111 6.19 15.84 13.37
CA GLU A 111 6.34 15.50 14.80
C GLU A 111 5.01 15.65 15.57
N LEU A 112 4.21 16.67 15.26
CA LEU A 112 2.88 16.86 15.85
C LEU A 112 1.91 15.73 15.47
N ILE A 113 1.96 15.25 14.22
CA ILE A 113 1.12 14.13 13.78
C ILE A 113 1.52 12.84 14.49
N LEU A 114 2.83 12.57 14.63
CA LEU A 114 3.33 11.39 15.35
C LEU A 114 2.84 11.39 16.82
N LYS A 115 2.86 12.56 17.46
CA LYS A 115 2.33 12.72 18.82
C LYS A 115 0.83 12.45 18.90
N ASN A 116 0.04 12.87 17.91
CA ASN A 116 -1.41 12.65 17.89
C ASN A 116 -1.80 11.18 17.73
N ILE A 117 -0.92 10.36 17.14
CA ILE A 117 -1.10 8.91 17.01
C ILE A 117 -0.37 8.11 18.10
N ASP A 118 0.09 8.80 19.16
CA ASP A 118 0.79 8.23 20.32
C ASP A 118 1.97 7.33 19.94
N ALA A 119 2.81 7.82 19.02
CA ALA A 119 3.93 7.04 18.52
C ALA A 119 5.19 7.89 18.35
N THR A 120 6.34 7.25 18.55
CA THR A 120 7.65 7.87 18.40
C THR A 120 8.23 7.64 17.00
N LYS A 121 9.21 8.46 16.60
CA LYS A 121 9.91 8.28 15.32
C LYS A 121 10.69 6.96 15.27
N GLU A 122 11.08 6.43 16.42
CA GLU A 122 11.76 5.15 16.57
C GLU A 122 10.82 3.97 16.36
N GLU A 123 9.51 4.15 16.49
CA GLU A 123 8.49 3.09 16.38
C GLU A 123 7.77 3.10 15.03
N ILE A 124 7.99 4.12 14.21
CA ILE A 124 7.28 4.31 12.93
C ILE A 124 8.26 4.30 11.75
N ASN A 125 7.82 3.63 10.69
CA ASN A 125 8.36 3.79 9.36
C ASN A 125 7.27 4.28 8.40
N TRP A 126 7.66 4.59 7.16
CA TRP A 126 6.73 4.97 6.11
C TRP A 126 7.07 4.27 4.79
N LEU A 127 6.06 4.15 3.92
CA LEU A 127 6.22 3.75 2.51
C LEU A 127 5.48 4.72 1.59
N PRO A 128 5.93 4.90 0.33
CA PRO A 128 5.18 5.65 -0.67
C PRO A 128 3.78 5.07 -0.88
N MET A 129 2.81 5.96 -1.15
CA MET A 129 1.46 5.59 -1.56
C MET A 129 1.14 6.20 -2.92
N GLN A 130 0.61 5.38 -3.80
CA GLN A 130 0.13 5.79 -5.11
C GLN A 130 -1.35 5.49 -5.26
N SER A 131 -2.09 6.48 -5.74
CA SER A 131 -3.46 6.34 -6.21
C SER A 131 -3.55 6.78 -7.67
N ARG A 132 -4.67 6.53 -8.34
CA ARG A 132 -4.90 7.05 -9.70
C ARG A 132 -4.78 8.58 -9.80
N LYS A 133 -5.06 9.31 -8.71
CA LYS A 133 -5.16 10.79 -8.71
C LYS A 133 -3.95 11.49 -8.08
N SER A 134 -3.12 10.77 -7.34
CA SER A 134 -2.00 11.36 -6.60
C SER A 134 -0.96 10.31 -6.22
N THR A 135 0.30 10.69 -6.36
CA THR A 135 1.51 9.99 -5.86
C THR A 135 2.09 10.68 -4.62
N SER A 136 1.53 11.81 -4.22
CA SER A 136 2.08 12.68 -3.17
C SER A 136 1.59 12.27 -1.77
N TRP A 137 1.66 10.98 -1.47
CA TRP A 137 1.29 10.47 -0.15
C TRP A 137 2.27 9.41 0.34
N VAL A 138 2.37 9.28 1.65
CA VAL A 138 3.04 8.18 2.34
C VAL A 138 2.10 7.53 3.34
N VAL A 139 2.24 6.22 3.54
CA VAL A 139 1.56 5.45 4.58
C VAL A 139 2.50 5.30 5.77
N LEU A 140 2.05 5.67 6.96
CA LEU A 140 2.76 5.42 8.21
C LEU A 140 2.47 4.00 8.71
N VAL A 141 3.51 3.26 9.04
CA VAL A 141 3.41 1.88 9.54
C VAL A 141 4.19 1.71 10.84
N SER A 142 3.63 0.95 11.78
CA SER A 142 4.34 0.56 13.00
C SER A 142 5.48 -0.40 12.68
N LYS A 143 6.68 -0.15 13.23
CA LYS A 143 7.81 -1.08 13.13
C LYS A 143 7.57 -2.41 13.83
N LYS A 144 6.61 -2.47 14.77
CA LYS A 144 6.34 -3.68 15.57
C LYS A 144 5.65 -4.77 14.77
N ASN A 145 4.71 -4.40 13.90
CA ASN A 145 3.81 -5.34 13.24
C ASN A 145 3.32 -4.88 11.86
N ALA A 146 3.93 -3.83 11.31
CA ALA A 146 3.48 -3.15 10.10
C ALA A 146 2.02 -2.68 10.15
N ALA A 147 1.43 -2.44 11.32
CA ALA A 147 0.09 -1.86 11.39
C ALA A 147 0.09 -0.49 10.73
N ILE A 148 -0.90 -0.22 9.87
CA ILE A 148 -1.09 1.10 9.26
C ILE A 148 -1.60 2.05 10.33
N LEU A 149 -0.86 3.12 10.58
CA LEU A 149 -1.14 4.10 11.63
C LEU A 149 -1.72 5.41 11.08
N GLY A 150 -1.49 5.71 9.81
CA GLY A 150 -1.97 6.94 9.20
C GLY A 150 -1.37 7.22 7.82
N PHE A 151 -1.64 8.41 7.32
CA PHE A 151 -1.22 8.87 6.00
C PHE A 151 -0.72 10.31 6.10
N LEU A 152 0.30 10.66 5.32
CA LEU A 152 0.78 12.03 5.22
C LEU A 152 0.83 12.48 3.74
N PRO A 153 0.49 13.74 3.44
CA PRO A 153 0.43 14.26 2.07
C PRO A 153 1.80 14.71 1.56
N TYR A 154 2.80 13.81 1.60
CA TYR A 154 4.16 14.06 1.12
C TYR A 154 4.52 13.10 -0.01
N ASP A 155 5.35 13.52 -0.95
CA ASP A 155 5.83 12.64 -2.01
C ASP A 155 6.87 11.66 -1.47
N GLY A 156 6.56 10.36 -1.60
CA GLY A 156 7.41 9.27 -1.15
C GLY A 156 8.48 8.83 -2.15
N PHE A 157 8.43 9.28 -3.42
CA PHE A 157 9.28 8.80 -4.51
C PHE A 157 10.55 9.62 -4.73
#